data_AF-A0A072NXI7-F1
#
_entry.id   AF-A0A072NXI7-F1
#
_cell.length_a   1.000
_cell.length_b   1.000
_cell.length_c   1.000
_cell.angle_alpha   90.00
_cell.angle_beta   90.00
_cell.angle_gamma   90.00
#
_symmetry.space_group_name_H-M   'P 1'
#
loop_
_entity.id
_entity.type
_entity.pdbx_description
1 polymer ?
#
loop_
_entity_poly.entity_id
_entity_poly.type
_entity_poly.pdbx_seq_one_letter_code
_entity_poly.pdbx_strand_id
1 'polypeptide(L)'
;LREQWKNPGDILSVLLIIRSEVVSAALSQFNGSSFKPVAFSVGWVTYAYAFLLKTSGRLKLTPDPDFRHLLVCCRTAPRTFEDPSWLLGRILNHYDIWRPQLVSTKAQENLRTSWEFLKARAIERGESPESVPWPSHAGLTVAVFEPPREKGRGAPTRDKVFWCVIGVVVIQTGIAAVPCGLYGQWEILLLTVCGTGLLGLCALFTSIYSFARTDEERIFALTQGSGYQDAIVIVGKGHGFNLEDL
;
A
#
# COMPACT_ATOMS: atom_id res chain seq x y z
N LEU A 1 26.65 17.33 -15.63
CA LEU A 1 25.19 17.56 -15.54
C LEU A 1 24.58 18.13 -16.83
N ARG A 2 25.01 19.27 -17.40
CA ARG A 2 24.42 19.81 -18.66
C ARG A 2 24.58 18.92 -19.90
N GLU A 3 25.68 18.16 -20.02
CA GLU A 3 25.91 17.30 -21.19
C GLU A 3 25.04 16.03 -21.21
N GLN A 4 24.66 15.50 -20.04
CA GLN A 4 23.76 14.34 -19.98
C GLN A 4 22.34 14.66 -20.45
N TRP A 5 21.93 15.94 -20.47
CA TRP A 5 20.67 16.38 -21.07
C TRP A 5 20.72 16.45 -22.60
N LYS A 6 21.92 16.53 -23.20
CA LYS A 6 22.09 16.56 -24.67
C LYS A 6 22.12 15.16 -25.29
N ASN A 7 22.55 14.15 -24.53
CA ASN A 7 22.60 12.77 -24.99
C ASN A 7 21.80 11.90 -24.00
N PRO A 8 20.47 11.78 -24.19
CA PRO A 8 19.59 11.22 -23.17
C PRO A 8 19.73 9.71 -23.00
N GLY A 9 20.56 9.01 -23.78
CA GLY A 9 20.68 7.54 -23.75
C GLY A 9 21.01 6.96 -22.38
N ASP A 10 21.94 7.56 -21.63
CA ASP A 10 22.35 7.05 -20.31
C ASP A 10 21.31 7.36 -19.23
N ILE A 11 20.73 8.57 -19.23
CA ILE A 11 19.66 8.92 -18.29
C ILE A 11 18.41 8.08 -18.57
N LEU A 12 18.06 7.87 -19.85
CA LEU A 12 16.94 7.04 -20.24
C LEU A 12 17.14 5.60 -19.77
N SER A 13 18.34 5.03 -19.90
CA SER A 13 18.65 3.67 -19.45
C SER A 13 18.52 3.51 -17.93
N VAL A 14 19.02 4.48 -17.16
CA VAL A 14 18.87 4.49 -15.68
C VAL A 14 17.40 4.67 -15.28
N LEU A 15 16.68 5.57 -15.94
CA LEU A 15 15.24 5.76 -15.71
C LEU A 15 14.43 4.53 -16.10
N LEU A 16 14.82 3.80 -17.16
CA LEU A 16 14.16 2.56 -17.59
C LEU A 16 14.31 1.45 -16.55
N ILE A 17 15.50 1.30 -15.97
CA ILE A 17 15.80 0.24 -14.99
C ILE A 17 15.14 0.53 -13.62
N ILE A 18 15.24 1.76 -13.10
CA ILE A 18 14.73 2.09 -11.76
C ILE A 18 13.18 2.16 -11.75
N ARG A 19 12.54 2.52 -12.87
CA ARG A 19 11.09 2.77 -12.90
C ARG A 19 10.21 1.52 -12.87
N SER A 20 10.71 0.35 -13.25
CA SER A 20 9.87 -0.87 -13.30
C SER A 20 9.42 -1.31 -11.89
N GLU A 21 10.31 -1.23 -10.90
CA GLU A 21 9.99 -1.56 -9.51
C GLU A 21 9.03 -0.54 -8.88
N VAL A 22 9.17 0.75 -9.21
CA VAL A 22 8.23 1.80 -8.79
C VAL A 22 6.83 1.54 -9.36
N VAL A 23 6.74 1.12 -10.62
CA VAL A 23 5.49 0.76 -11.28
C VAL A 23 4.87 -0.48 -10.64
N SER A 24 5.68 -1.51 -10.34
CA SER A 24 5.26 -2.71 -9.63
C SER A 24 4.66 -2.39 -8.25
N ALA A 25 5.37 -1.57 -7.47
CA ALA A 25 4.95 -1.10 -6.15
C ALA A 25 3.71 -0.18 -6.22
N ALA A 26 3.54 0.59 -7.29
CA ALA A 26 2.32 1.38 -7.50
C ALA A 26 1.13 0.47 -7.84
N LEU A 27 1.33 -0.53 -8.70
CA LEU A 27 0.26 -1.43 -9.14
C LEU A 27 -0.24 -2.34 -8.01
N SER A 28 0.66 -2.76 -7.11
CA SER A 28 0.32 -3.51 -5.90
C SER A 28 -0.51 -2.69 -4.90
N GLN A 29 -0.42 -1.35 -4.91
CA GLN A 29 -1.27 -0.48 -4.08
C GLN A 29 -2.70 -0.37 -4.64
N PHE A 30 -2.89 -0.44 -5.95
CA PHE A 30 -4.22 -0.34 -6.60
C PHE A 30 -5.06 -1.63 -6.53
N ASN A 31 -4.62 -2.58 -5.72
CA ASN A 31 -5.22 -3.89 -5.58
C ASN A 31 -6.66 -3.85 -5.07
N GLY A 32 -7.52 -4.72 -5.63
CA GLY A 32 -8.95 -4.83 -5.29
C GLY A 32 -9.94 -4.19 -6.27
N SER A 33 -9.50 -3.37 -7.24
CA SER A 33 -10.37 -2.87 -8.32
C SER A 33 -10.18 -3.64 -9.62
N SER A 34 -11.28 -3.92 -10.32
CA SER A 34 -11.23 -4.46 -11.70
C SER A 34 -10.75 -3.43 -12.72
N PHE A 35 -10.77 -2.14 -12.40
CA PHE A 35 -10.30 -1.08 -13.31
C PHE A 35 -9.34 -0.16 -12.58
N LYS A 36 -8.09 -0.15 -13.05
CA LYS A 36 -7.01 0.69 -12.54
C LYS A 36 -6.61 1.68 -13.65
N PRO A 37 -7.01 2.96 -13.57
CA PRO A 37 -6.57 3.94 -14.55
C PRO A 37 -5.07 4.15 -14.38
N VAL A 38 -4.33 4.10 -15.48
CA VAL A 38 -2.87 4.20 -15.49
C VAL A 38 -2.45 5.14 -16.61
N ALA A 39 -1.73 6.20 -16.26
CA ALA A 39 -1.08 7.06 -17.23
C ALA A 39 0.14 6.36 -17.84
N PHE A 40 0.26 6.41 -19.16
CA PHE A 40 1.38 5.79 -19.87
C PHE A 40 2.68 6.52 -19.54
N SER A 41 3.74 5.76 -19.24
CA SER A 41 5.08 6.33 -19.06
C SER A 41 6.12 5.33 -19.56
N VAL A 42 7.32 5.81 -19.88
CA VAL A 42 8.44 4.96 -20.31
C VAL A 42 8.75 3.84 -19.30
N GLY A 43 8.49 4.05 -18.00
CA GLY A 43 8.70 3.02 -16.96
C GLY A 43 7.72 1.85 -17.02
N TRP A 44 6.58 2.02 -17.69
CA TRP A 44 5.61 0.94 -17.86
C TRP A 44 6.01 -0.05 -18.95
N VAL A 45 6.76 0.38 -19.96
CA VAL A 45 7.29 -0.51 -21.00
C VAL A 45 8.27 -1.51 -20.37
N THR A 46 9.14 -1.03 -19.48
CA THR A 46 10.08 -1.89 -18.76
C THR A 46 9.38 -2.77 -17.73
N TYR A 47 8.35 -2.26 -17.06
CA TYR A 47 7.48 -3.10 -16.23
C TYR A 47 6.80 -4.21 -17.04
N ALA A 48 6.20 -3.92 -18.19
CA ALA A 48 5.52 -4.92 -19.01
C ALA A 48 6.49 -6.03 -19.47
N TYR A 49 7.71 -5.65 -19.87
CA TYR A 49 8.76 -6.61 -20.20
C TYR A 49 9.19 -7.45 -18.98
N ALA A 50 9.45 -6.81 -17.84
CA ALA A 50 9.79 -7.50 -16.59
C ALA A 50 8.64 -8.41 -16.10
N PHE A 51 7.39 -7.99 -16.27
CA PHE A 51 6.19 -8.75 -15.96
C PHE A 51 6.13 -10.00 -16.85
N LEU A 52 6.35 -9.88 -18.17
CA LEU A 52 6.41 -11.04 -19.06
C LEU A 52 7.50 -12.04 -18.65
N LEU A 53 8.69 -11.56 -18.28
CA LEU A 53 9.75 -12.42 -17.74
C LEU A 53 9.34 -13.05 -16.39
N LYS A 54 8.75 -12.30 -15.47
CA LYS A 54 8.26 -12.81 -14.17
C LYS A 54 7.07 -13.76 -14.32
N THR A 55 6.24 -13.64 -15.35
CA THR A 55 5.18 -14.64 -15.62
C THR A 55 5.75 -16.00 -16.06
N SER A 56 7.01 -16.05 -16.48
CA SER A 56 7.69 -17.31 -16.86
C SER A 56 8.38 -18.04 -15.70
N GLY A 57 8.38 -17.48 -14.48
CA GLY A 57 8.96 -18.11 -13.29
C GLY A 57 8.24 -17.72 -12.00
N ARG A 58 7.96 -18.69 -11.11
CA ARG A 58 7.23 -18.59 -9.82
C ARG A 58 6.60 -17.20 -9.54
N LEU A 59 5.29 -17.10 -9.84
CA LEU A 59 4.43 -15.91 -9.73
C LEU A 59 4.54 -15.20 -8.36
N LYS A 60 5.47 -14.26 -8.21
CA LYS A 60 5.38 -13.22 -7.18
C LYS A 60 5.30 -11.86 -7.86
N LEU A 61 4.07 -11.38 -8.00
CA LEU A 61 3.75 -10.12 -8.68
C LEU A 61 3.91 -8.90 -7.77
N THR A 62 4.01 -9.13 -6.46
CA THR A 62 4.27 -8.11 -5.46
C THR A 62 5.78 -7.97 -5.22
N PRO A 63 6.28 -6.75 -4.98
CA PRO A 63 7.65 -6.54 -4.54
C PRO A 63 7.90 -7.25 -3.19
N ASP A 64 9.18 -7.45 -2.87
CA ASP A 64 9.55 -8.04 -1.60
C ASP A 64 9.31 -7.06 -0.44
N PRO A 65 8.98 -7.56 0.77
CA PRO A 65 8.73 -6.72 1.94
C PRO A 65 9.88 -5.77 2.30
N ASP A 66 9.55 -4.50 2.58
CA ASP A 66 10.54 -3.47 2.91
C ASP A 66 11.10 -3.61 4.34
N PHE A 67 10.30 -4.13 5.28
CA PHE A 67 10.70 -4.28 6.67
C PHE A 67 9.93 -5.42 7.35
N ARG A 68 10.45 -5.80 8.53
CA ARG A 68 9.92 -6.91 9.32
C ARG A 68 8.54 -6.63 9.88
N HIS A 69 7.57 -7.46 9.57
CA HIS A 69 6.23 -7.43 10.11
C HIS A 69 5.66 -8.85 10.25
N LEU A 70 4.73 -8.98 11.19
CA LEU A 70 4.12 -10.23 11.57
C LEU A 70 2.62 -10.14 11.33
N LEU A 71 2.10 -11.09 10.55
CA LEU A 71 0.68 -11.34 10.43
C LEU A 71 0.32 -12.57 11.25
N VAL A 72 -0.55 -12.38 12.22
CA VAL A 72 -1.08 -13.46 13.06
C VAL A 72 -2.52 -13.73 12.65
N CYS A 73 -2.79 -14.94 12.19
CA CYS A 73 -4.15 -15.42 12.01
C CYS A 73 -4.68 -15.92 13.34
N CYS A 74 -5.62 -15.18 13.92
CA CYS A 74 -6.22 -15.48 15.22
C CYS A 74 -7.28 -16.56 15.05
N ARG A 75 -6.90 -17.81 15.26
CA ARG A 75 -7.77 -19.00 15.31
C ARG A 75 -7.46 -19.79 16.58
N THR A 76 -8.25 -20.85 16.84
CA THR A 76 -8.01 -21.79 17.94
C THR A 76 -6.57 -22.29 18.01
N ALA A 77 -5.95 -22.53 16.84
CA ALA A 77 -4.51 -22.69 16.70
C ALA A 77 -3.96 -21.50 15.88
N PRO A 78 -3.26 -20.55 16.51
CA PRO A 78 -2.78 -19.36 15.82
C PRO A 78 -1.69 -19.73 14.82
N ARG A 79 -1.75 -19.13 13.63
CA ARG A 79 -0.68 -19.22 12.62
C ARG A 79 -0.03 -17.86 12.47
N THR A 80 1.29 -17.85 12.41
CA THR A 80 2.09 -16.65 12.26
C THR A 80 2.80 -16.67 10.91
N PHE A 81 2.71 -15.58 10.18
CA PHE A 81 3.40 -15.36 8.92
C PHE A 81 4.36 -14.20 9.11
N GLU A 82 5.65 -14.48 8.95
CA GLU A 82 6.70 -13.46 8.93
C GLU A 82 6.81 -12.89 7.52
N ASP A 83 6.76 -11.57 7.42
CA ASP A 83 6.92 -10.80 6.19
C ASP A 83 6.04 -11.27 5.01
N PRO A 84 4.71 -11.45 5.22
CA PRO A 84 3.82 -11.99 4.19
C PRO A 84 3.81 -11.16 2.92
N SER A 85 3.68 -9.83 3.03
CA SER A 85 3.57 -8.98 1.84
C SER A 85 4.11 -7.58 2.02
N TRP A 86 4.65 -7.03 0.93
CA TRP A 86 5.06 -5.63 0.88
C TRP A 86 3.91 -4.65 1.17
N LEU A 87 2.69 -4.98 0.75
CA LEU A 87 1.51 -4.13 0.98
C LEU A 87 1.16 -4.03 2.47
N LEU A 88 1.14 -5.16 3.19
CA LEU A 88 0.88 -5.18 4.63
C LEU A 88 1.97 -4.43 5.40
N GLY A 89 3.23 -4.61 4.99
CA GLY A 89 4.33 -3.78 5.46
C GLY A 89 4.00 -2.30 5.30
N ARG A 90 3.67 -1.83 4.09
CA ARG A 90 3.41 -0.41 3.83
C ARG A 90 2.25 0.16 4.67
N ILE A 91 1.18 -0.62 4.86
CA ILE A 91 0.07 -0.25 5.74
C ILE A 91 0.57 -0.03 7.17
N LEU A 92 1.35 -0.97 7.70
CA LEU A 92 1.87 -0.89 9.06
C LEU A 92 2.92 0.23 9.23
N ASN A 93 3.83 0.42 8.27
CA ASN A 93 4.88 1.45 8.34
C ASN A 93 4.31 2.87 8.38
N HIS A 94 3.24 3.12 7.64
CA HIS A 94 2.60 4.43 7.59
C HIS A 94 1.50 4.60 8.63
N TYR A 95 1.36 3.65 9.57
CA TYR A 95 0.25 3.67 10.53
C TYR A 95 0.18 4.99 11.30
N ASP A 96 1.31 5.55 11.73
CA ASP A 96 1.35 6.84 12.43
C ASP A 96 0.71 7.99 11.64
N ILE A 97 0.71 7.92 10.31
CA ILE A 97 0.19 8.97 9.41
C ILE A 97 -1.33 8.81 9.22
N TRP A 98 -1.82 7.58 9.05
CA TRP A 98 -3.23 7.32 8.72
C TRP A 98 -4.06 6.80 9.90
N ARG A 99 -3.44 6.57 11.06
CA ARG A 99 -4.08 6.10 12.30
C ARG A 99 -5.32 6.93 12.61
N PRO A 100 -6.47 6.29 12.89
CA PRO A 100 -7.69 7.03 13.22
C PRO A 100 -7.50 7.88 14.47
N GLN A 101 -8.04 9.10 14.45
CA GLN A 101 -7.93 10.04 15.56
C GLN A 101 -8.44 9.46 16.89
N LEU A 102 -9.46 8.61 16.85
CA LEU A 102 -9.98 7.90 18.01
C LEU A 102 -8.90 7.07 18.73
N VAL A 103 -8.08 6.35 17.95
CA VAL A 103 -7.01 5.50 18.50
C VAL A 103 -5.89 6.37 19.08
N SER A 104 -5.58 7.49 18.43
CA SER A 104 -4.58 8.46 18.93
C SER A 104 -5.02 9.10 20.25
N THR A 105 -6.27 9.57 20.33
CA THR A 105 -6.85 10.14 21.56
C THR A 105 -6.86 9.11 22.69
N LYS A 106 -7.26 7.86 22.41
CA LYS A 106 -7.30 6.83 23.45
C LYS A 106 -5.91 6.43 23.95
N ALA A 107 -4.90 6.42 23.08
CA ALA A 107 -3.53 6.18 23.51
C ALA A 107 -2.98 7.34 24.37
N GLN A 108 -3.30 8.59 24.04
CA GLN A 108 -2.95 9.75 24.87
C GLN A 108 -3.63 9.69 26.25
N GLU A 109 -4.89 9.27 26.31
CA GLU A 109 -5.61 9.04 27.56
C GLU A 109 -4.93 7.95 28.39
N ASN A 110 -4.56 6.82 27.78
CA ASN A 110 -3.86 5.73 28.46
C ASN A 110 -2.47 6.15 28.96
N LEU A 111 -1.72 6.95 28.19
CA LEU A 111 -0.45 7.54 28.63
C LEU A 111 -0.64 8.38 29.88
N ARG A 112 -1.67 9.23 29.89
CA ARG A 112 -1.97 10.10 31.03
C ARG A 112 -2.32 9.28 32.27
N THR A 113 -3.20 8.28 32.14
CA THR A 113 -3.56 7.38 33.25
C THR A 113 -2.34 6.63 33.78
N SER A 114 -1.46 6.16 32.90
CA SER A 114 -0.21 5.51 33.29
C SER A 114 0.71 6.46 34.05
N TRP A 115 0.83 7.72 33.61
CA TRP A 115 1.65 8.73 34.29
C TRP A 115 1.10 9.09 35.67
N GLU A 116 -0.21 9.26 35.81
CA GLU A 116 -0.88 9.52 37.09
C GLU A 116 -0.65 8.36 38.07
N PHE A 117 -0.72 7.12 37.58
CA PHE A 117 -0.41 5.93 38.38
C PHE A 117 1.06 5.88 38.82
N LEU A 118 2.01 6.23 37.94
CA LEU A 118 3.43 6.30 38.29
C LEU A 118 3.71 7.37 39.36
N LYS A 119 3.04 8.53 39.28
CA LYS A 119 3.12 9.56 40.32
C LYS A 119 2.59 9.07 41.67
N ALA A 120 1.46 8.37 41.67
CA ALA A 120 0.92 7.78 42.90
C ALA A 120 1.92 6.82 43.56
N ARG A 121 2.56 5.93 42.77
CA ARG A 121 3.60 5.03 43.26
C ARG A 121 4.86 5.75 43.74
N ALA A 122 5.24 6.86 43.13
CA ALA A 122 6.38 7.66 43.58
C ALA A 122 6.13 8.23 44.98
N ILE A 123 4.92 8.75 45.22
CA ILE A 123 4.49 9.25 46.54
C ILE A 123 4.55 8.12 47.59
N GLU A 124 4.08 6.92 47.26
CA GLU A 124 4.15 5.75 48.16
C GLU A 124 5.59 5.37 48.53
N ARG A 125 6.55 5.61 47.63
CA ARG A 125 7.99 5.38 47.86
C ARG A 125 8.69 6.53 48.58
N GLY A 126 7.99 7.63 48.86
CA GLY A 126 8.58 8.86 49.42
C GLY A 126 9.37 9.69 48.41
N GLU A 127 9.18 9.45 47.12
CA GLU A 127 9.78 10.24 46.03
C GLU A 127 8.88 11.43 45.64
N SER A 128 9.46 12.47 45.04
CA SER A 128 8.68 13.62 44.57
C SER A 128 7.82 13.24 43.34
N PRO A 129 6.54 13.59 43.30
CA PRO A 129 5.69 13.31 42.13
C PRO A 129 6.13 14.12 40.89
N GLU A 130 6.87 15.21 41.07
CA GLU A 130 7.38 16.04 39.98
C GLU A 130 8.63 15.44 39.31
N SER A 131 9.34 14.52 39.97
CA SER A 131 10.50 13.84 39.37
C SER A 131 10.12 12.72 38.40
N VAL A 132 8.82 12.39 38.26
CA VAL A 132 8.35 11.33 37.37
C VAL A 132 8.25 11.84 35.93
N PRO A 133 9.10 11.38 35.00
CA PRO A 133 9.05 11.81 33.61
C PRO A 133 7.78 11.32 32.90
N TRP A 134 7.41 11.98 31.81
CA TRP A 134 6.29 11.55 30.98
C TRP A 134 6.60 10.17 30.35
N PRO A 135 5.68 9.19 30.41
CA PRO A 135 5.90 7.87 29.82
C PRO A 135 6.02 7.96 28.30
N SER A 136 6.99 7.26 27.71
CA SER A 136 7.18 7.25 26.26
C SER A 136 6.12 6.41 25.53
N HIS A 137 5.53 5.42 26.20
CA HIS A 137 4.58 4.46 25.60
C HIS A 137 3.35 4.23 26.49
N ALA A 138 2.18 4.10 25.86
CA ALA A 138 0.89 3.91 26.53
C ALA A 138 0.61 2.45 26.93
N GLY A 139 1.53 1.53 26.60
CA GLY A 139 1.26 0.10 26.50
C GLY A 139 0.74 -0.30 25.11
N LEU A 140 0.51 -1.61 24.90
CA LEU A 140 0.03 -2.15 23.63
C LEU A 140 -1.34 -1.54 23.27
N THR A 141 -1.39 -0.81 22.16
CA THR A 141 -2.61 -0.21 21.64
C THR A 141 -3.12 -1.03 20.47
N VAL A 142 -4.32 -1.60 20.63
CA VAL A 142 -4.94 -2.45 19.62
C VAL A 142 -6.02 -1.65 18.90
N ALA A 143 -5.87 -1.46 17.60
CA ALA A 143 -6.88 -0.85 16.74
C ALA A 143 -7.64 -1.92 15.99
N VAL A 144 -8.94 -2.01 16.25
CA VAL A 144 -9.83 -3.01 15.63
C VAL A 144 -10.55 -2.37 14.45
N PHE A 145 -10.32 -2.91 13.26
CA PHE A 145 -10.94 -2.51 12.01
C PHE A 145 -11.96 -3.55 11.57
N GLU A 146 -13.18 -3.09 11.34
CA GLU A 146 -14.26 -3.91 10.80
C GLU A 146 -14.64 -3.41 9.39
N PRO A 147 -14.89 -4.32 8.43
CA PRO A 147 -15.37 -3.95 7.11
C PRO A 147 -16.80 -3.38 7.22
N PRO A 148 -17.12 -2.31 6.46
CA PRO A 148 -18.48 -1.76 6.41
C PRO A 148 -19.48 -2.80 5.89
N ARG A 149 -20.62 -2.94 6.56
CA ARG A 149 -21.69 -3.88 6.16
C ARG A 149 -22.42 -3.48 4.87
N GLU A 150 -22.44 -2.18 4.56
CA GLU A 150 -23.26 -1.60 3.49
C GLU A 150 -22.56 -1.52 2.13
N LYS A 151 -21.22 -1.45 2.10
CA LYS A 151 -20.46 -1.42 0.85
C LYS A 151 -20.31 -2.85 0.33
N GLY A 152 -20.89 -3.12 -0.83
CA GLY A 152 -20.74 -4.40 -1.53
C GLY A 152 -19.27 -4.84 -1.64
N ARG A 153 -19.07 -6.16 -1.68
CA ARG A 153 -17.76 -6.83 -1.60
C ARG A 153 -16.71 -6.22 -2.54
N GLY A 154 -15.57 -5.82 -1.98
CA GLY A 154 -14.33 -5.58 -2.73
C GLY A 154 -14.35 -4.42 -3.73
N ALA A 155 -15.26 -3.45 -3.59
CA ALA A 155 -15.22 -2.23 -4.40
C ALA A 155 -14.39 -1.16 -3.66
N PRO A 156 -13.13 -0.88 -4.05
CA PRO A 156 -12.40 0.23 -3.47
C PRO A 156 -13.16 1.53 -3.75
N THR A 157 -13.17 2.40 -2.76
CA THR A 157 -13.84 3.70 -2.90
C THR A 157 -13.04 4.53 -3.89
N ARG A 158 -13.68 5.01 -4.96
CA ARG A 158 -13.05 5.92 -5.93
C ARG A 158 -12.80 7.25 -5.24
N ASP A 159 -11.55 7.53 -4.93
CA ASP A 159 -11.11 8.76 -4.31
C ASP A 159 -10.82 9.84 -5.36
N LYS A 160 -10.47 11.05 -4.91
CA LYS A 160 -10.09 12.15 -5.82
C LYS A 160 -8.87 11.79 -6.67
N VAL A 161 -7.94 11.00 -6.10
CA VAL A 161 -6.72 10.56 -6.80
C VAL A 161 -7.07 9.71 -8.02
N PHE A 162 -8.00 8.76 -7.88
CA PHE A 162 -8.51 7.96 -9.00
C PHE A 162 -9.00 8.84 -10.17
N TRP A 163 -9.79 9.89 -9.89
CA TRP A 163 -10.28 10.81 -10.91
C TRP A 163 -9.19 11.69 -11.51
N CYS A 164 -8.21 12.12 -10.69
CA CYS A 164 -7.05 12.84 -11.19
C CYS A 164 -6.25 12.01 -12.20
N VAL A 165 -6.08 10.72 -11.96
CA VAL A 165 -5.36 9.84 -12.91
C VAL A 165 -6.10 9.72 -14.24
N ILE A 166 -7.44 9.61 -14.22
CA ILE A 166 -8.25 9.64 -15.44
C ILE A 166 -8.04 10.97 -16.19
N GLY A 167 -8.04 12.09 -15.48
CA GLY A 167 -7.75 13.41 -16.06
C GLY A 167 -6.37 13.46 -16.73
N VAL A 168 -5.34 12.91 -16.08
CA VAL A 168 -3.98 12.83 -16.63
C VAL A 168 -3.95 11.98 -17.90
N VAL A 169 -4.64 10.83 -17.93
CA VAL A 169 -4.72 9.98 -19.13
C VAL A 169 -5.35 10.75 -20.29
N VAL A 170 -6.46 11.46 -20.06
CA VAL A 170 -7.14 12.27 -21.09
C VAL A 170 -6.22 13.38 -21.61
N ILE A 171 -5.55 14.11 -20.71
CA ILE A 171 -4.60 15.16 -21.08
C ILE A 171 -3.45 14.58 -21.89
N GLN A 172 -2.90 13.44 -21.48
CA GLN A 172 -1.80 12.76 -22.16
C GLN A 172 -2.18 12.34 -23.57
N THR A 173 -3.36 11.73 -23.75
CA THR A 173 -3.88 11.38 -25.07
C THR A 173 -4.15 12.64 -25.91
N GLY A 174 -4.65 13.71 -25.31
CA GLY A 174 -4.87 15.00 -25.98
C GLY A 174 -3.58 15.62 -26.52
N ILE A 175 -2.51 15.64 -25.71
CA ILE A 175 -1.19 16.13 -26.15
C ILE A 175 -0.64 15.25 -27.29
N ALA A 176 -0.81 13.93 -27.20
CA ALA A 176 -0.37 12.99 -28.24
C ALA A 176 -1.13 13.14 -29.57
N ALA A 177 -2.34 13.72 -29.56
CA ALA A 177 -3.13 13.98 -30.76
C ALA A 177 -2.71 15.26 -31.54
N VAL A 178 -1.99 16.19 -30.90
CA VAL A 178 -1.56 17.46 -31.54
C VAL A 178 -0.64 17.23 -32.76
N PRO A 179 0.43 16.42 -32.68
CA PRO A 179 1.30 16.16 -33.84
C PRO A 179 0.58 15.39 -34.95
N CYS A 180 -0.39 14.55 -34.56
CA CYS A 180 -1.23 13.79 -35.46
C CYS A 180 -2.11 14.71 -36.32
N GLY A 181 -2.73 15.72 -35.70
CA GLY A 181 -3.60 16.67 -36.41
C GLY A 181 -2.84 17.69 -37.25
N LEU A 182 -1.64 18.13 -36.81
CA LEU A 182 -0.88 19.18 -37.47
C LEU A 182 0.09 18.68 -38.55
N TYR A 183 0.72 17.52 -38.32
CA TYR A 183 1.79 17.00 -39.17
C TYR A 183 1.47 15.63 -39.79
N GLY A 184 0.29 15.07 -39.53
CA GLY A 184 -0.09 13.74 -40.02
C GLY A 184 0.72 12.60 -39.39
N GLN A 185 1.42 12.85 -38.28
CA GLN A 185 2.27 11.87 -37.59
C GLN A 185 1.45 11.05 -36.59
N TRP A 186 0.85 9.95 -37.06
CA TRP A 186 -0.02 9.06 -36.27
C TRP A 186 0.74 8.20 -35.24
N GLU A 187 2.07 8.10 -35.39
CA GLU A 187 2.93 7.20 -34.60
C GLU A 187 2.84 7.46 -33.09
N ILE A 188 2.88 8.73 -32.68
CA ILE A 188 2.88 9.13 -31.27
C ILE A 188 1.53 8.82 -30.62
N LEU A 189 0.43 9.04 -31.36
CA LEU A 189 -0.91 8.73 -30.91
C LEU A 189 -1.12 7.22 -30.76
N LEU A 190 -0.71 6.45 -31.78
CA LEU A 190 -0.82 5.00 -31.77
C LEU A 190 0.01 4.39 -30.62
N LEU A 191 1.24 4.86 -30.42
CA LEU A 191 2.09 4.41 -29.31
C LEU A 191 1.43 4.70 -27.94
N THR A 192 0.84 5.88 -27.77
CA THR A 192 0.19 6.28 -26.51
C THR A 192 -1.06 5.44 -26.25
N VAL A 193 -1.89 5.19 -27.26
CA VAL A 193 -3.11 4.39 -27.14
C VAL A 193 -2.80 2.91 -26.91
N CYS A 194 -1.92 2.32 -27.73
CA CYS A 194 -1.49 0.92 -27.57
C CYS A 194 -0.78 0.71 -26.24
N GLY A 195 0.09 1.64 -25.84
CA GLY A 195 0.72 1.68 -24.52
C GLY A 195 -0.33 1.64 -23.43
N THR A 196 -1.21 2.64 -23.36
CA THR A 196 -2.27 2.73 -22.33
C THR A 196 -3.16 1.47 -22.28
N GLY A 197 -3.51 0.91 -23.45
CA GLY A 197 -4.30 -0.33 -23.55
C GLY A 197 -3.59 -1.56 -22.98
N LEU A 198 -2.31 -1.75 -23.31
CA LEU A 198 -1.50 -2.83 -22.75
C LEU A 198 -1.39 -2.72 -21.23
N LEU A 199 -1.27 -1.50 -20.69
CA LEU A 199 -1.22 -1.27 -19.25
C LEU A 199 -2.54 -1.60 -18.56
N GLY A 200 -3.66 -1.24 -19.18
CA GLY A 200 -4.98 -1.68 -18.74
C GLY A 200 -5.07 -3.20 -18.66
N LEU A 201 -4.53 -3.91 -19.66
CA LEU A 201 -4.52 -5.38 -19.69
C LEU A 201 -3.62 -5.98 -18.59
N CYS A 202 -2.39 -5.48 -18.41
CA CYS A 202 -1.51 -5.93 -17.32
C CYS A 202 -2.12 -5.68 -15.93
N ALA A 203 -2.81 -4.55 -15.76
CA ALA A 203 -3.51 -4.19 -14.53
C ALA A 203 -4.71 -5.12 -14.24
N LEU A 204 -5.44 -5.53 -15.28
CA LEU A 204 -6.51 -6.53 -15.18
C LEU A 204 -5.93 -7.90 -14.77
N PHE A 205 -4.82 -8.30 -15.40
CA PHE A 205 -4.19 -9.60 -15.11
C PHE A 205 -3.72 -9.68 -13.65
N THR A 206 -3.06 -8.64 -13.14
CA THR A 206 -2.69 -8.57 -11.71
C THR A 206 -3.90 -8.66 -10.78
N SER A 207 -5.06 -8.15 -11.17
CA SER A 207 -6.29 -8.27 -10.36
C SER A 207 -6.88 -9.68 -10.34
N ILE A 208 -6.57 -10.55 -11.31
CA ILE A 208 -7.08 -11.93 -11.36
C ILE A 208 -6.25 -12.84 -10.47
N TYR A 209 -4.93 -12.61 -10.41
CA TYR A 209 -4.00 -13.42 -9.61
C TYR A 209 -3.81 -12.91 -8.17
N SER A 210 -4.12 -11.63 -7.92
CA SER A 210 -4.09 -11.07 -6.58
C SER A 210 -5.50 -11.22 -5.99
N PHE A 211 -5.61 -11.93 -4.87
CA PHE A 211 -6.79 -12.09 -3.99
C PHE A 211 -7.79 -13.20 -4.29
N ALA A 212 -7.62 -14.32 -3.59
CA ALA A 212 -8.76 -15.15 -3.21
C ALA A 212 -9.61 -14.39 -2.16
N ARG A 213 -10.85 -14.10 -2.54
CA ARG A 213 -11.86 -13.58 -1.62
C ARG A 213 -12.36 -14.76 -0.78
N THR A 214 -12.35 -14.61 0.53
CA THR A 214 -12.79 -15.67 1.45
C THR A 214 -14.11 -15.27 2.09
N ASP A 215 -15.07 -16.20 2.06
CA ASP A 215 -16.38 -16.08 2.72
C ASP A 215 -16.35 -16.51 4.21
N GLU A 216 -15.19 -16.89 4.72
CA GLU A 216 -15.01 -17.29 6.12
C GLU A 216 -14.78 -16.10 7.04
N GLU A 217 -15.31 -16.21 8.26
CA GLU A 217 -14.99 -15.30 9.34
C GLU A 217 -13.56 -15.55 9.83
N ARG A 218 -12.69 -14.55 9.68
CA ARG A 218 -11.27 -14.64 10.05
C ARG A 218 -10.81 -13.35 10.70
N ILE A 219 -10.05 -13.48 11.78
CA ILE A 219 -9.45 -12.36 12.49
C ILE A 219 -7.94 -12.39 12.23
N PHE A 220 -7.42 -11.26 11.77
CA PHE A 220 -6.00 -11.08 11.52
C PHE A 220 -5.45 -9.99 12.43
N ALA A 221 -4.30 -10.21 13.05
CA ALA A 221 -3.56 -9.19 13.77
C ALA A 221 -2.24 -8.91 13.06
N LEU A 222 -2.01 -7.65 12.71
CA LEU A 222 -0.81 -7.15 12.06
C LEU A 222 -0.01 -6.32 13.05
N THR A 223 1.27 -6.64 13.21
CA THR A 223 2.19 -5.94 14.13
C THR A 223 3.63 -6.03 13.63
N GLN A 224 4.53 -5.17 14.10
CA GLN A 224 5.94 -5.22 13.75
C GLN A 224 6.72 -6.26 14.60
N GLY A 225 6.10 -6.78 15.65
CA GLY A 225 6.70 -7.73 16.59
C GLY A 225 7.01 -7.10 17.95
N SER A 226 7.99 -7.65 18.66
CA SER A 226 8.31 -7.24 20.02
C SER A 226 8.79 -5.79 20.10
N GLY A 227 8.26 -5.03 21.06
CA GLY A 227 8.61 -3.63 21.30
C GLY A 227 7.84 -2.61 20.47
N TYR A 228 7.04 -3.03 19.49
CA TYR A 228 6.14 -2.13 18.78
C TYR A 228 4.83 -1.93 19.56
N GLN A 229 4.42 -0.67 19.71
CA GLN A 229 3.31 -0.30 20.58
C GLN A 229 1.94 -0.54 19.95
N ASP A 230 1.85 -0.52 18.62
CA ASP A 230 0.57 -0.58 17.91
C ASP A 230 0.33 -1.95 17.28
N ALA A 231 -0.89 -2.46 17.41
CA ALA A 231 -1.34 -3.67 16.73
C ALA A 231 -2.64 -3.38 15.99
N ILE A 232 -2.68 -3.75 14.70
CA ILE A 232 -3.84 -3.56 13.83
C ILE A 232 -4.56 -4.89 13.74
N VAL A 233 -5.78 -4.96 14.26
CA VAL A 233 -6.64 -6.14 14.18
C VAL A 233 -7.70 -5.91 13.12
N ILE A 234 -7.75 -6.79 12.13
CA ILE A 234 -8.72 -6.77 11.03
C ILE A 234 -9.68 -7.94 11.23
N VAL A 235 -10.95 -7.62 11.47
CA VAL A 235 -12.01 -8.62 11.70
C VAL A 235 -12.78 -8.83 10.39
N GLY A 236 -12.46 -9.89 9.66
CA GLY A 236 -13.21 -10.28 8.48
C GLY A 236 -14.49 -10.99 8.90
N LYS A 237 -15.65 -10.33 8.81
CA LYS A 237 -16.99 -10.90 9.12
C LYS A 237 -17.58 -11.63 7.91
N GLY A 238 -16.85 -12.59 7.34
CA GLY A 238 -17.24 -13.30 6.09
C GLY A 238 -17.26 -12.41 4.84
N HIS A 239 -16.79 -11.17 4.97
CA HIS A 239 -16.71 -10.17 3.91
C HIS A 239 -15.33 -9.51 4.00
N GLY A 240 -14.39 -9.91 3.16
CA GLY A 240 -13.03 -9.37 3.20
C GLY A 240 -12.03 -10.09 2.29
N PHE A 241 -10.81 -9.59 2.31
CA PHE A 241 -9.66 -10.22 1.66
C PHE A 241 -9.02 -11.25 2.60
N ASN A 242 -8.62 -12.41 2.06
CA ASN A 242 -7.76 -13.32 2.82
C ASN A 242 -6.35 -12.73 2.86
N LEU A 243 -5.89 -12.31 4.04
CA LEU A 243 -4.56 -11.71 4.19
C LEU A 243 -3.44 -12.76 4.22
N GLU A 244 -3.77 -14.06 4.31
CA GLU A 244 -2.79 -15.15 4.22
C GLU A 244 -2.27 -15.34 2.79
N ASP A 245 -3.07 -14.96 1.79
CA ASP A 245 -2.74 -15.15 0.36
C ASP A 245 -2.06 -13.90 -0.26
N LEU A 246 -1.70 -12.93 0.60
CA LEU A 246 -1.10 -11.65 0.23
C LEU A 246 0.42 -11.73 0.18
#